data_AF-A0A7W9EX95-F1
#
_entry.id   AF-A0A7W9EX95-F1
#
_cell.length_a   1.000
_cell.length_b   1.000
_cell.length_c   1.000
_cell.angle_alpha   90.00
_cell.angle_beta   90.00
_cell.angle_gamma   90.00
#
_symmetry.space_group_name_H-M   'P 1'
#
loop_
_entity.id
_entity.type
_entity.pdbx_description
1 polymer ?
#
loop_
_entity_poly.entity_id
_entity_poly.type
_entity_poly.pdbx_seq_one_letter_code
_entity_poly.pdbx_strand_id
1 'polypeptide(L)'
;MTAARAFLLKVLQRVADGGDVSEPELNTAVPDPFALNRAEKNAWEELSHWADDDDVRGRHQRYAASKRERMRDHLAALIATGS
;
A
#
# COMPACT_ATOMS: atom_id res chain seq x y z
N MET A 1 10.73 -14.71 -0.21
CA MET A 1 10.01 -13.42 -0.27
C MET A 1 10.75 -12.50 -1.23
N THR A 2 10.06 -11.90 -2.22
CA THR A 2 10.68 -10.97 -3.20
C THR A 2 10.92 -9.60 -2.57
N ALA A 3 11.81 -8.79 -3.15
CA ALA A 3 12.06 -7.43 -2.68
C ALA A 3 10.79 -6.56 -2.74
N ALA A 4 10.01 -6.67 -3.82
CA ALA A 4 8.73 -5.99 -3.97
C ALA A 4 7.74 -6.39 -2.86
N ARG A 5 7.62 -7.69 -2.56
CA ARG A 5 6.73 -8.16 -1.48
C ARG A 5 7.14 -7.61 -0.12
N ALA A 6 8.43 -7.67 0.21
CA ALA A 6 8.95 -7.15 1.48
C ALA A 6 8.69 -5.63 1.60
N PHE A 7 8.86 -4.89 0.50
CA PHE A 7 8.55 -3.47 0.45
C PHE A 7 7.05 -3.19 0.67
N LEU A 8 6.17 -3.87 -0.07
CA LEU A 8 4.71 -3.67 0.04
C LEU A 8 4.22 -3.95 1.47
N LEU A 9 4.67 -5.03 2.10
CA LEU A 9 4.33 -5.34 3.50
C LEU A 9 4.75 -4.22 4.45
N LYS A 10 6.00 -3.73 4.31
CA LYS A 10 6.54 -2.65 5.13
C LYS A 10 5.73 -1.37 4.97
N VAL A 11 5.39 -1.00 3.73
CA VAL A 11 4.70 0.25 3.44
C VAL A 11 3.23 0.19 3.84
N LEU A 12 2.54 -0.92 3.61
CA LEU A 12 1.18 -1.13 4.12
C LEU A 12 1.10 -0.94 5.64
N GLN A 13 2.04 -1.55 6.37
CA GLN A 13 2.13 -1.36 7.82
C GLN A 13 2.43 0.11 8.19
N ARG A 14 3.40 0.74 7.52
CA ARG A 14 3.74 2.16 7.74
C ARG A 14 2.53 3.08 7.58
N VAL A 15 1.75 2.92 6.51
CA VAL A 15 0.55 3.75 6.27
C VAL A 15 -0.55 3.44 7.29
N ALA A 16 -0.77 2.16 7.61
CA ALA A 16 -1.73 1.73 8.62
C ALA A 16 -1.43 2.30 10.02
N ASP A 17 -0.15 2.53 10.34
CA ASP A 17 0.31 3.11 11.60
C ASP A 17 0.32 4.65 11.60
N GLY A 18 -0.17 5.28 10.54
CA GLY A 18 -0.26 6.75 10.44
C GLY A 18 0.90 7.40 9.69
N GLY A 19 1.86 6.61 9.22
CA GLY A 19 2.87 7.06 8.27
C GLY A 19 2.31 7.27 6.87
N ASP A 20 3.23 7.34 5.89
CA ASP A 20 2.89 7.76 4.54
C ASP A 20 3.76 7.10 3.48
N VAL A 21 3.36 7.20 2.21
CA VAL A 21 4.17 6.82 1.06
C VAL A 21 3.92 7.80 -0.08
N SER A 22 4.97 8.15 -0.81
CA SER A 22 4.87 8.96 -2.01
C SER A 22 4.90 8.10 -3.27
N GLU A 23 4.30 8.58 -4.35
CA GLU A 23 4.32 7.89 -5.65
C GLU A 23 5.76 7.59 -6.14
N PRO A 24 6.75 8.52 -6.01
CA PRO A 24 8.13 8.21 -6.39
C PRO A 24 8.77 7.12 -5.53
N GLU A 25 8.47 7.06 -4.22
CA GLU A 25 8.94 5.98 -3.34
C GLU A 25 8.39 4.62 -3.81
N LEU A 26 7.09 4.57 -4.13
CA LEU A 26 6.40 3.37 -4.60
C LEU A 26 6.93 2.91 -5.96
N ASN A 27 7.03 3.82 -6.93
CA ASN A 27 7.49 3.53 -8.30
C ASN A 27 8.97 3.15 -8.35
N THR A 28 9.81 3.68 -7.47
CA THR A 28 11.23 3.27 -7.37
C THR A 28 11.37 1.85 -6.85
N ALA A 29 10.58 1.48 -5.84
CA ALA A 29 10.65 0.15 -5.22
C ALA A 29 9.95 -0.94 -6.05
N VAL A 30 8.93 -0.56 -6.82
CA VAL A 30 8.15 -1.44 -7.68
C VAL A 30 8.05 -0.81 -9.08
N PRO A 31 9.12 -0.89 -9.89
CA PRO A 31 9.17 -0.23 -11.20
C PRO A 31 8.29 -0.90 -12.26
N ASP A 32 7.96 -2.18 -12.08
CA ASP A 32 7.03 -2.91 -12.96
C ASP A 32 5.91 -3.60 -12.14
N PRO A 33 4.79 -2.91 -11.90
CA PRO A 33 3.63 -3.47 -11.21
C PRO A 33 2.95 -4.62 -11.97
N PHE A 34 3.20 -4.79 -13.27
CA PHE A 34 2.60 -5.87 -14.06
C PHE A 34 3.28 -7.22 -13.82
N ALA A 35 4.49 -7.22 -13.30
CA ALA A 35 5.20 -8.43 -12.89
C ALA A 35 4.74 -8.99 -11.54
N LEU A 36 3.92 -8.25 -10.80
CA LEU A 36 3.40 -8.67 -9.50
C LEU A 36 2.36 -9.78 -9.61
N ASN A 37 2.33 -10.67 -8.62
CA ASN A 37 1.18 -11.55 -8.47
C ASN A 37 -0.07 -10.76 -8.05
N ARG A 38 -1.24 -11.38 -8.13
CA ARG A 38 -2.52 -10.71 -7.85
C ARG A 38 -2.59 -10.06 -6.47
N ALA A 39 -2.07 -10.71 -5.42
CA ALA A 39 -2.13 -10.16 -4.06
C ALA A 39 -1.21 -8.94 -3.90
N GLU A 40 0.00 -9.03 -4.45
CA GLU A 40 0.96 -7.92 -4.48
C GLU A 40 0.45 -6.75 -5.31
N LYS A 41 -0.16 -7.03 -6.46
CA LYS A 41 -0.74 -6.00 -7.34
C LYS A 41 -1.86 -5.23 -6.64
N ASN A 42 -2.79 -5.94 -5.98
CA ASN A 42 -3.85 -5.30 -5.22
C ASN A 42 -3.30 -4.41 -4.09
N ALA A 43 -2.25 -4.85 -3.39
CA ALA A 43 -1.58 -4.05 -2.37
C ALA A 43 -0.90 -2.80 -2.94
N TRP A 44 -0.23 -2.95 -4.09
CA TRP A 44 0.40 -1.84 -4.79
C TRP A 44 -0.64 -0.81 -5.27
N GLU A 45 -1.75 -1.24 -5.87
CA GLU A 45 -2.82 -0.35 -6.35
C GLU A 45 -3.43 0.47 -5.21
N GLU A 46 -3.67 -0.14 -4.04
CA GLU A 46 -4.22 0.59 -2.89
C GLU A 46 -3.22 1.63 -2.36
N LEU A 47 -1.92 1.31 -2.31
CA LEU A 47 -0.86 2.26 -1.95
C LEU A 47 -0.70 3.38 -2.98
N SER A 48 -0.83 3.08 -4.27
CA SER A 48 -0.80 4.08 -5.34
C SER A 48 -1.93 5.09 -5.16
N HIS A 49 -3.17 4.61 -4.96
CA HIS A 49 -4.30 5.50 -4.69
C HIS A 49 -4.08 6.34 -3.43
N TRP A 50 -3.52 5.75 -2.36
CA TRP A 50 -3.20 6.51 -1.16
C TRP A 50 -2.19 7.63 -1.41
N ALA A 51 -1.17 7.37 -2.22
CA ALA A 51 -0.16 8.37 -2.59
C ALA A 51 -0.75 9.50 -3.44
N ASP A 52 -1.71 9.19 -4.31
CA ASP A 52 -2.40 10.17 -5.18
C ASP A 52 -3.42 11.03 -4.41
N ASP A 53 -4.06 10.48 -3.38
CA ASP A 53 -5.17 11.10 -2.64
C ASP A 53 -4.73 12.13 -1.58
N ASP A 54 -3.57 12.78 -1.71
CA ASP A 54 -3.00 13.63 -0.66
C ASP A 54 -3.91 14.82 -0.27
N ASP A 55 -4.50 15.46 -1.27
CA ASP A 55 -5.44 16.56 -1.08
C ASP A 55 -6.77 16.11 -0.44
N VAL A 56 -7.27 14.93 -0.83
CA VAL A 56 -8.50 14.33 -0.32
C VAL A 56 -8.33 13.96 1.15
N ARG A 57 -7.25 13.23 1.50
CA ARG A 57 -7.02 12.77 2.87
C ARG A 57 -6.65 13.92 3.82
N GLY A 58 -6.06 15.00 3.32
CA GLY A 58 -5.83 16.23 4.08
C GLY A 58 -7.14 16.96 4.48
N ARG A 59 -8.19 16.82 3.67
CA ARG A 59 -9.51 17.45 3.90
C ARG A 59 -10.52 16.54 4.59
N HIS A 60 -10.36 15.21 4.46
CA HIS A 60 -11.33 14.22 4.91
C HIS A 60 -10.73 13.18 5.85
N GLN A 61 -10.67 13.49 7.15
CA GLN A 61 -10.09 12.59 8.15
C GLN A 61 -10.79 11.21 8.24
N ARG A 62 -12.11 11.15 8.03
CA ARG A 62 -12.85 9.88 7.99
C ARG A 62 -12.42 9.01 6.81
N TYR A 63 -12.17 9.63 5.66
CA TYR A 63 -11.64 8.94 4.48
C TYR A 63 -10.26 8.36 4.77
N ALA A 64 -9.37 9.18 5.34
CA ALA A 64 -8.03 8.74 5.72
C ALA A 64 -8.06 7.57 6.73
N ALA A 65 -8.94 7.61 7.72
CA ALA A 65 -9.10 6.53 8.69
C ALA A 65 -9.57 5.22 8.02
N SER A 66 -10.61 5.29 7.18
CA SER A 66 -11.13 4.13 6.45
C SER A 66 -10.09 3.52 5.51
N LYS A 67 -9.32 4.35 4.80
CA LYS A 67 -8.21 3.90 3.95
C LYS A 67 -7.13 3.18 4.75
N ARG A 68 -6.78 3.67 5.95
CA ARG A 68 -5.81 2.98 6.83
C ARG A 68 -6.31 1.63 7.33
N GLU A 69 -7.60 1.47 7.58
CA GLU A 69 -8.20 0.17 7.88
C GLU A 69 -8.06 -0.78 6.69
N ARG A 70 -8.36 -0.30 5.48
CA ARG A 70 -8.12 -1.07 4.25
C ARG A 70 -6.67 -1.51 4.07
N MET A 71 -5.69 -0.66 4.41
CA MET A 71 -4.28 -1.05 4.38
C MET A 71 -4.00 -2.26 5.28
N ARG A 72 -4.66 -2.35 6.45
CA ARG A 72 -4.53 -3.51 7.35
C ARG A 72 -5.13 -4.77 6.73
N ASP A 73 -6.26 -4.65 6.03
CA ASP A 73 -6.87 -5.79 5.32
C ASP A 73 -5.96 -6.31 4.20
N HIS A 74 -5.39 -5.40 3.40
CA HIS A 74 -4.41 -5.76 2.36
C HIS A 74 -3.13 -6.36 2.94
N LEU A 75 -2.65 -5.84 4.08
CA LEU A 75 -1.51 -6.40 4.81
C LEU A 75 -1.81 -7.84 5.25
N ALA A 76 -2.95 -8.08 5.89
CA ALA A 76 -3.35 -9.42 6.33
C ALA A 76 -3.49 -10.40 5.16
N ALA A 77 -4.12 -9.98 4.05
CA ALA A 77 -4.24 -10.79 2.84
C ALA A 77 -2.87 -11.09 2.22
N LEU A 78 -1.96 -10.12 2.18
CA LEU A 78 -0.62 -10.30 1.66
C LEU A 78 0.24 -11.18 2.57
N ILE A 79 0.00 -11.22 3.88
CA ILE A 79 0.65 -12.19 4.78
C ILE A 79 0.10 -13.60 4.51
N ALA A 80 -1.24 -13.75 4.45
CA ALA A 80 -1.90 -15.05 4.32
C ALA A 80 -1.59 -15.77 2.99
N THR A 81 -1.39 -15.02 1.91
CA THR A 81 -1.04 -15.56 0.58
C THR A 81 0.43 -15.92 0.42
N GLY A 82 1.24 -15.80 1.49
CA GLY A 82 2.68 -16.08 1.50
C GLY A 82 3.08 -17.47 2.01
N SER A 83 2.13 -18.41 2.12
CA SER A 83 2.40 -19.81 2.48
C SER A 83 2.66 -20.68 1.25
#